data_AF-A0A348UIT2-F1
#
_entry.id   AF-A0A348UIT2-F1
#
_cell.length_a   1.000
_cell.length_b   1.000
_cell.length_c   1.000
_cell.angle_alpha   90.00
_cell.angle_beta   90.00
_cell.angle_gamma   90.00
#
_symmetry.space_group_name_H-M   'P 1'
#
loop_
_entity.id
_entity.type
_entity.pdbx_description
1 polymer ?
#
loop_
_entity_poly.entity_id
_entity_poly.type
_entity_poly.pdbx_seq_one_letter_code
_entity_poly.pdbx_strand_id
1 'polypeptide(L)'
;MTIAALYAAPNLFQPDPALQLRGLSDRAPADQAVLDTAVAAMKEAGVEVTGAAVDGAEIVIRVTSDEDQLRARDVVSRALNVGEDPLYTVALNRASTTPGWLEAMGGKPMSLGLDLSGGVHFLLEVDMDKFLGDRMTANAEAIRDLLVRERIRYTSRQWQEGRRLLIPFDSEESRDKAQTLIATEIDGFEILSRDVRGQPGLHLQLSDAKVAELEDFAVQQNLTSLRNRVNELGVAEPLVQRLGRSRIVLDLPGIQDSARAKDIINKFANLDFRLVAGGSARPAQTETYDYEGRAIVLDRTSIVTGDQVINAAQDFDPETNQPQVSITLDSDGGRRMNEVTQGNVGNSMAILFKELKVRERTVTRDGETVAVPYTVEERRLINVATIQSALGFRFRITGLELQEARDLALLLRAGALAAPMYIVEERTVGASLGEENIRQGQMSVVVGFALVMLFMQVYYRWFGLAANLALAANVVLIVAVMSVLGATLTLPGIAGIVLTMGMAVDANVLIFARIREELGRLSPQRAIEAGFDRALTTILDANITTFLVAIILFSLGSGPVKGFAITLAVGIVTSVFSAVFICRLVVNLMYGGRKLETLRI
;
A
#
# COMPACT_ATOMS: atom_id res chain seq x y z
N MET A 1 -14.14 -25.39 17.05
CA MET A 1 -15.06 -25.51 15.88
C MET A 1 -16.13 -24.44 15.85
N THR A 2 -16.91 -24.24 16.92
CA THR A 2 -17.92 -23.15 16.99
C THR A 2 -17.32 -21.77 16.75
N ILE A 3 -16.17 -21.47 17.38
CA ILE A 3 -15.41 -20.23 17.15
C ILE A 3 -14.96 -20.13 15.68
N ALA A 4 -14.44 -21.20 15.10
CA ALA A 4 -14.01 -21.21 13.70
C ALA A 4 -15.19 -20.97 12.74
N ALA A 5 -16.34 -21.62 12.98
CA ALA A 5 -17.54 -21.40 12.19
C ALA A 5 -18.04 -19.94 12.31
N LEU A 6 -17.92 -19.34 13.49
CA LEU A 6 -18.28 -17.94 13.73
C LEU A 6 -17.40 -16.97 12.93
N TYR A 7 -16.08 -17.20 12.92
CA TYR A 7 -15.13 -16.38 12.14
C TYR A 7 -15.13 -16.71 10.63
N ALA A 8 -15.61 -17.89 10.24
CA ALA A 8 -15.78 -18.24 8.82
C ALA A 8 -17.10 -17.70 8.24
N ALA A 9 -18.14 -17.55 9.06
CA ALA A 9 -19.48 -17.11 8.66
C ALA A 9 -19.55 -15.75 7.93
N PRO A 10 -18.71 -14.72 8.16
CA PRO A 10 -18.77 -13.49 7.36
C PRO A 10 -18.59 -13.76 5.86
N ASN A 11 -17.82 -14.79 5.48
CA ASN A 11 -17.56 -15.13 4.08
C ASN A 11 -18.78 -15.72 3.34
N LEU A 12 -19.84 -16.10 4.07
CA LEU A 12 -21.12 -16.49 3.47
C LEU A 12 -21.92 -15.29 2.98
N PHE A 13 -21.61 -14.09 3.49
CA PHE A 13 -22.23 -12.84 3.13
C PHE A 13 -21.35 -12.13 2.11
N GLN A 14 -21.55 -12.48 0.83
CA GLN A 14 -20.86 -11.82 -0.29
C GLN A 14 -21.26 -10.34 -0.31
N PRO A 15 -20.28 -9.40 -0.33
CA PRO A 15 -20.58 -7.97 -0.40
C PRO A 15 -21.39 -7.61 -1.65
N ASP A 16 -22.46 -6.84 -1.47
CA ASP A 16 -23.30 -6.36 -2.57
C ASP A 16 -22.57 -5.28 -3.37
N PRO A 17 -22.67 -5.28 -4.71
CA PRO A 17 -22.22 -4.15 -5.53
C PRO A 17 -22.91 -2.87 -5.07
N ALA A 18 -22.13 -1.82 -4.80
CA ALA A 18 -22.66 -0.57 -4.25
C ALA A 18 -21.95 0.67 -4.78
N LEU A 19 -22.63 1.81 -4.78
CA LEU A 19 -22.03 3.11 -5.01
C LEU A 19 -21.85 3.81 -3.68
N GLN A 20 -20.69 4.42 -3.50
CA GLN A 20 -20.40 5.25 -2.35
C GLN A 20 -20.30 6.70 -2.82
N LEU A 21 -21.15 7.55 -2.23
CA LEU A 21 -21.18 8.97 -2.49
C LEU A 21 -20.63 9.68 -1.27
N ARG A 22 -19.67 10.58 -1.49
CA ARG A 22 -19.14 11.43 -0.44
C ARG A 22 -19.17 12.87 -0.88
N GLY A 23 -19.69 13.74 -0.02
CA GLY A 23 -19.59 15.18 -0.19
C GLY A 23 -18.12 15.58 -0.17
N LEU A 24 -17.68 16.33 -1.17
CA LEU A 24 -16.32 16.87 -1.15
C LEU A 24 -16.18 17.97 -0.08
N SER A 25 -17.28 18.58 0.36
CA SER A 25 -17.31 19.71 1.29
C SER A 25 -18.39 19.59 2.36
N ASP A 26 -18.21 20.27 3.49
CA ASP A 26 -19.27 20.45 4.50
C ASP A 26 -20.50 21.22 3.96
N ARG A 27 -20.36 21.92 2.82
CA ARG A 27 -21.45 22.61 2.12
C ARG A 27 -22.23 21.69 1.17
N ALA A 28 -21.77 20.47 0.97
CA ALA A 28 -22.41 19.44 0.15
C ALA A 28 -22.53 18.14 0.97
N PRO A 29 -23.22 18.16 2.12
CA PRO A 29 -23.34 16.97 2.95
C PRO A 29 -24.01 15.85 2.16
N ALA A 30 -23.56 14.62 2.39
CA ALA A 30 -24.18 13.43 1.81
C ALA A 30 -25.44 13.12 2.63
N ASP A 31 -26.53 13.82 2.33
CA ASP A 31 -27.80 13.75 3.06
C ASP A 31 -28.89 12.98 2.29
N GLN A 32 -30.07 12.88 2.90
CA GLN A 32 -31.19 12.16 2.31
C GLN A 32 -31.64 12.76 0.97
N ALA A 33 -31.51 14.08 0.76
CA ALA A 33 -31.92 14.72 -0.48
C ALA A 33 -30.99 14.36 -1.65
N VAL A 34 -29.69 14.27 -1.39
CA VAL A 34 -28.69 13.78 -2.36
C VAL A 34 -28.97 12.32 -2.70
N LEU A 35 -29.26 11.50 -1.67
CA LEU A 35 -29.61 10.09 -1.86
C LEU A 35 -30.85 9.94 -2.75
N ASP A 36 -31.91 10.69 -2.47
CA ASP A 36 -33.16 10.64 -3.26
C ASP A 36 -32.92 11.04 -4.72
N THR A 37 -32.08 12.06 -4.95
CA THR A 37 -31.68 12.51 -6.29
C THR A 37 -30.90 11.42 -7.05
N ALA A 38 -29.93 10.80 -6.38
CA ALA A 38 -29.13 9.72 -6.97
C ALA A 38 -30.00 8.49 -7.32
N VAL A 39 -30.91 8.10 -6.42
CA VAL A 39 -31.83 6.98 -6.64
C VAL A 39 -32.82 7.29 -7.77
N ALA A 40 -33.32 8.52 -7.87
CA ALA A 40 -34.20 8.94 -8.96
C ALA A 40 -33.49 8.83 -10.32
N ALA A 41 -32.25 9.34 -10.42
CA ALA A 41 -31.45 9.26 -11.63
C ALA A 41 -31.15 7.81 -12.04
N MET A 42 -30.85 6.94 -11.07
CA MET A 42 -30.64 5.51 -11.33
C MET A 42 -31.90 4.82 -11.87
N LYS A 43 -33.07 5.09 -11.27
CA LYS A 43 -34.35 4.55 -11.75
C LYS A 43 -34.68 4.98 -13.17
N GLU A 44 -34.43 6.25 -13.51
CA GLU A 44 -34.63 6.77 -14.87
C GLU A 44 -33.72 6.09 -15.89
N ALA A 45 -32.49 5.74 -15.50
CA ALA A 45 -31.54 5.00 -16.32
C ALA A 45 -31.78 3.48 -16.37
N GLY A 46 -32.83 2.98 -15.71
CA GLY A 46 -33.18 1.57 -15.65
C GLY A 46 -32.28 0.72 -14.75
N VAL A 47 -31.61 1.34 -13.77
CA VAL A 47 -30.78 0.63 -12.77
C VAL A 47 -31.63 0.33 -11.54
N GLU A 48 -31.75 -0.95 -11.17
CA GLU A 48 -32.47 -1.36 -9.96
C GLU A 48 -31.62 -1.13 -8.70
N VAL A 49 -32.22 -0.42 -7.74
CA VAL A 49 -31.61 -0.15 -6.43
C VAL A 49 -32.19 -1.13 -5.40
N THR A 50 -31.34 -1.98 -4.82
CA THR A 50 -31.73 -3.01 -3.86
C THR A 50 -31.80 -2.48 -2.42
N GLY A 51 -31.04 -1.44 -2.12
CA GLY A 51 -31.09 -0.75 -0.84
C GLY A 51 -30.23 0.51 -0.88
N ALA A 52 -30.59 1.51 -0.09
CA ALA A 52 -29.81 2.72 -0.01
C ALA A 52 -29.90 3.32 1.39
N ALA A 53 -28.78 3.78 1.92
CA ALA A 53 -28.70 4.35 3.25
C ALA A 53 -27.65 5.46 3.32
N VAL A 54 -27.90 6.43 4.18
CA VAL A 54 -26.90 7.40 4.63
C VAL A 54 -26.15 6.77 5.79
N ASP A 55 -24.83 6.60 5.66
CA ASP A 55 -23.93 6.06 6.67
C ASP A 55 -22.95 7.15 7.11
N GLY A 56 -23.30 7.87 8.19
CA GLY A 56 -22.53 8.99 8.69
C GLY A 56 -22.46 10.16 7.69
N ALA A 57 -21.29 10.39 7.11
CA ALA A 57 -21.02 11.46 6.13
C ALA A 57 -20.99 10.96 4.68
N GLU A 58 -21.38 9.71 4.46
CA GLU A 58 -21.33 9.03 3.16
C GLU A 58 -22.70 8.41 2.84
N ILE A 59 -23.03 8.27 1.57
CA ILE A 59 -24.23 7.56 1.13
C ILE A 59 -23.78 6.27 0.44
N VAL A 60 -24.38 5.14 0.82
CA VAL A 60 -24.14 3.85 0.20
C VAL A 60 -25.41 3.39 -0.50
N ILE A 61 -25.31 3.15 -1.81
CA ILE A 61 -26.43 2.74 -2.66
C ILE A 61 -26.12 1.37 -3.27
N ARG A 62 -26.82 0.34 -2.82
CA ARG A 62 -26.68 -1.04 -3.30
C ARG A 62 -27.46 -1.25 -4.60
N VAL A 63 -26.85 -1.97 -5.53
CA VAL A 63 -27.43 -2.32 -6.83
C VAL A 63 -27.36 -3.83 -7.04
N THR A 64 -28.01 -4.33 -8.09
CA THR A 64 -28.15 -5.76 -8.40
C THR A 64 -26.91 -6.42 -9.01
N SER A 65 -26.10 -5.67 -9.76
CA SER A 65 -24.95 -6.23 -10.49
C SER A 65 -23.79 -5.23 -10.63
N ASP A 66 -22.58 -5.72 -10.88
CA ASP A 66 -21.41 -4.87 -11.19
C ASP A 66 -21.61 -4.07 -12.49
N GLU A 67 -22.40 -4.58 -13.46
CA GLU A 67 -22.75 -3.84 -14.68
C GLU A 67 -23.69 -2.67 -14.39
N ASP A 68 -24.70 -2.90 -13.56
CA ASP A 68 -25.60 -1.85 -13.06
C ASP A 68 -24.83 -0.82 -12.24
N GLN A 69 -23.86 -1.26 -11.44
CA GLN A 69 -23.00 -0.41 -10.63
C GLN A 69 -22.20 0.57 -11.50
N LEU A 70 -21.62 0.08 -12.59
CA LEU A 70 -20.86 0.89 -13.55
C LEU A 70 -21.76 1.92 -14.25
N ARG A 71 -22.91 1.47 -14.75
CA ARG A 71 -23.89 2.37 -15.38
C ARG A 71 -24.38 3.43 -14.41
N ALA A 72 -24.69 3.02 -13.18
CA ALA A 72 -25.16 3.92 -12.14
C ALA A 72 -24.09 4.94 -11.72
N ARG A 73 -22.79 4.58 -11.70
CA ARG A 73 -21.71 5.56 -11.45
C ARG A 73 -21.78 6.75 -12.40
N ASP A 74 -21.86 6.47 -13.70
CA ASP A 74 -21.83 7.52 -14.73
C ASP A 74 -23.12 8.33 -14.76
N VAL A 75 -24.25 7.72 -14.41
CA VAL A 75 -25.55 8.39 -14.30
C VAL A 75 -25.60 9.30 -13.08
N VAL A 76 -25.22 8.77 -11.92
CA VAL A 76 -25.24 9.50 -10.64
C VAL A 76 -24.21 10.62 -10.63
N SER A 77 -23.01 10.39 -11.19
CA SER A 77 -22.00 11.43 -11.32
C SER A 77 -22.52 12.60 -12.17
N ARG A 78 -23.18 12.32 -13.31
CA ARG A 78 -23.79 13.37 -14.15
C ARG A 78 -24.95 14.08 -13.48
N ALA A 79 -25.75 13.37 -12.68
CA ALA A 79 -26.90 13.94 -11.99
C ALA A 79 -26.49 14.84 -10.80
N LEU A 80 -25.44 14.49 -10.07
CA LEU A 80 -25.02 15.19 -8.85
C LEU A 80 -23.96 16.27 -9.11
N ASN A 81 -23.13 16.13 -10.14
CA ASN A 81 -22.05 17.07 -10.46
C ASN A 81 -22.42 17.93 -11.67
N VAL A 82 -23.44 18.78 -11.50
CA VAL A 82 -23.90 19.71 -12.53
C VAL A 82 -23.09 21.02 -12.41
N GLY A 83 -21.91 21.08 -13.01
CA GLY A 83 -21.01 22.24 -12.97
C GLY A 83 -19.60 21.95 -13.49
N GLU A 84 -18.73 22.96 -13.53
CA GLU A 84 -17.30 22.78 -13.86
C GLU A 84 -16.55 22.04 -12.72
N ASP A 85 -16.99 22.22 -11.47
CA ASP A 85 -16.41 21.55 -10.30
C ASP A 85 -17.32 20.44 -9.74
N PRO A 86 -16.79 19.23 -9.47
CA PRO A 86 -17.55 18.18 -8.84
C PRO A 86 -17.83 18.51 -7.37
N LEU A 87 -19.08 18.35 -6.94
CA LEU A 87 -19.52 18.54 -5.55
C LEU A 87 -19.47 17.23 -4.76
N TYR A 88 -19.65 16.10 -5.45
CA TYR A 88 -19.74 14.76 -4.88
C TYR A 88 -18.77 13.81 -5.56
N THR A 89 -18.04 13.03 -4.77
CA THR A 89 -17.29 11.89 -5.27
C THR A 89 -18.21 10.68 -5.36
N VAL A 90 -18.33 10.12 -6.57
CA VAL A 90 -19.04 8.86 -6.82
C VAL A 90 -18.01 7.76 -7.03
N ALA A 91 -17.86 6.87 -6.06
CA ALA A 91 -16.94 5.74 -6.10
C ALA A 91 -17.70 4.41 -6.20
N LEU A 92 -17.11 3.45 -6.91
CA LEU A 92 -17.56 2.06 -6.87
C LEU A 92 -17.11 1.47 -5.53
N ASN A 93 -18.01 0.83 -4.81
CA ASN A 93 -17.75 0.19 -3.52
C ASN A 93 -18.44 -1.18 -3.46
N ARG A 94 -18.08 -2.02 -2.51
CA ARG A 94 -18.82 -3.23 -2.18
C ARG A 94 -19.31 -3.13 -0.74
N ALA A 95 -20.63 -3.02 -0.57
CA ALA A 95 -21.23 -2.85 0.74
C ALA A 95 -21.21 -4.17 1.50
N SER A 96 -20.70 -4.17 2.73
CA SER A 96 -20.79 -5.36 3.60
C SER A 96 -22.25 -5.73 3.81
N THR A 97 -22.55 -7.01 3.58
CA THR A 97 -23.81 -7.66 3.93
C THR A 97 -23.67 -8.46 5.23
N THR A 98 -22.53 -8.34 5.91
CA THR A 98 -22.25 -9.05 7.15
C THR A 98 -23.16 -8.51 8.25
N PRO A 99 -23.89 -9.36 8.98
CA PRO A 99 -24.72 -8.89 10.09
C PRO A 99 -23.90 -8.15 11.15
N GLY A 100 -24.40 -7.01 11.65
CA GLY A 100 -23.65 -6.16 12.58
C GLY A 100 -23.24 -6.84 13.90
N TRP A 101 -24.00 -7.85 14.36
CA TRP A 101 -23.62 -8.66 15.53
C TRP A 101 -22.34 -9.48 15.29
N LEU A 102 -22.08 -9.85 14.04
CA LEU A 102 -20.95 -10.66 13.61
C LEU A 102 -19.70 -9.77 13.42
N GLU A 103 -19.88 -8.58 12.82
CA GLU A 103 -18.82 -7.56 12.71
C GLU A 103 -18.38 -7.06 14.10
N ALA A 104 -19.32 -6.85 15.04
CA ALA A 104 -19.02 -6.41 16.40
C ALA A 104 -18.15 -7.42 17.19
N MET A 105 -18.18 -8.70 16.81
CA MET A 105 -17.31 -9.74 17.39
C MET A 105 -15.96 -9.87 16.66
N GLY A 106 -15.68 -8.96 15.72
CA GLY A 106 -14.44 -8.93 14.94
C GLY A 106 -14.44 -9.89 13.76
N GLY A 107 -15.59 -10.46 13.36
CA GLY A 107 -15.70 -11.28 12.17
C GLY A 107 -15.74 -10.41 10.91
N LYS A 108 -14.71 -10.49 10.07
CA LYS A 108 -14.63 -9.80 8.78
C LYS A 108 -14.51 -10.80 7.63
N PRO A 109 -15.12 -10.56 6.45
CA PRO A 109 -14.88 -11.40 5.29
C PRO A 109 -13.40 -11.32 4.87
N MET A 110 -12.92 -12.36 4.20
CA MET A 110 -11.58 -12.36 3.60
C MET A 110 -11.50 -11.30 2.50
N SER A 111 -10.39 -10.60 2.45
CA SER A 111 -10.11 -9.62 1.39
C SER A 111 -9.93 -10.31 0.05
N LEU A 112 -10.44 -9.72 -1.03
CA LEU A 112 -10.31 -10.29 -2.38
C LEU A 112 -9.18 -9.57 -3.13
N GLY A 113 -8.23 -10.36 -3.65
CA GLY A 113 -7.15 -9.84 -4.47
C GLY A 113 -7.62 -9.37 -5.84
N LEU A 114 -6.76 -8.64 -6.54
CA LEU A 114 -7.02 -8.02 -7.84
C LEU A 114 -7.68 -8.95 -8.87
N ASP A 115 -7.25 -10.22 -8.91
CA ASP A 115 -7.76 -11.23 -9.85
C ASP A 115 -9.24 -11.60 -9.62
N LEU A 116 -9.76 -11.28 -8.43
CA LEU A 116 -11.13 -11.59 -7.98
C LEU A 116 -11.99 -10.33 -7.84
N SER A 117 -11.43 -9.22 -7.33
CA SER A 117 -12.14 -7.96 -7.13
C SER A 117 -12.07 -7.00 -8.34
N GLY A 118 -11.20 -7.29 -9.31
CA GLY A 118 -10.83 -6.35 -10.36
C GLY A 118 -10.01 -5.17 -9.82
N GLY A 119 -9.42 -4.37 -10.70
CA GLY A 119 -8.68 -3.18 -10.30
C GLY A 119 -7.53 -2.80 -11.23
N VAL A 120 -6.55 -2.06 -10.71
CA VAL A 120 -5.30 -1.72 -11.43
C VAL A 120 -4.06 -2.22 -10.69
N HIS A 121 -3.11 -2.76 -11.44
CA HIS A 121 -1.76 -3.13 -11.02
C HIS A 121 -0.75 -2.17 -11.66
N PHE A 122 0.16 -1.62 -10.85
CA PHE A 122 1.28 -0.81 -11.28
C PHE A 122 2.60 -1.39 -10.80
N LEU A 123 3.58 -1.45 -11.70
CA LEU A 123 4.99 -1.61 -11.36
C LEU A 123 5.68 -0.26 -11.51
N LEU A 124 6.11 0.31 -10.39
CA LEU A 124 6.80 1.59 -10.32
C LEU A 124 8.31 1.35 -10.18
N GLU A 125 9.12 2.17 -10.83
CA GLU A 125 10.57 2.21 -10.66
C GLU A 125 10.98 3.55 -10.05
N VAL A 126 11.79 3.48 -8.99
CA VAL A 126 12.34 4.63 -8.28
C VAL A 126 13.62 5.09 -8.98
N ASP A 127 13.68 6.37 -9.33
CA ASP A 127 14.84 7.01 -9.95
C ASP A 127 15.96 7.26 -8.91
N MET A 128 16.75 6.22 -8.67
CA MET A 128 17.87 6.25 -7.72
C MET A 128 19.02 7.15 -8.19
N ASP A 129 19.22 7.27 -9.50
CA ASP A 129 20.24 8.15 -10.06
C ASP A 129 19.97 9.60 -9.69
N LYS A 130 18.72 10.04 -9.88
CA LYS A 130 18.29 11.38 -9.50
C LYS A 130 18.35 11.59 -7.99
N PHE A 131 17.84 10.64 -7.20
CA PHE A 131 17.87 10.74 -5.73
C PHE A 131 19.29 10.88 -5.18
N LEU A 132 20.22 10.04 -5.62
CA LEU A 132 21.62 10.12 -5.20
C LEU A 132 22.28 11.41 -5.71
N GLY A 133 21.93 11.86 -6.92
CA GLY A 133 22.36 13.14 -7.47
C GLY A 133 21.94 14.33 -6.61
N ASP A 134 20.67 14.39 -6.22
CA ASP A 134 20.10 15.43 -5.36
C ASP A 134 20.73 15.39 -3.96
N ARG A 135 20.96 14.19 -3.41
CA ARG A 135 21.65 14.01 -2.13
C ARG A 135 23.10 14.50 -2.19
N MET A 136 23.78 14.29 -3.31
CA MET A 136 25.14 14.79 -3.53
C MET A 136 25.18 16.32 -3.63
N THR A 137 24.18 16.94 -4.28
CA THR A 137 24.04 18.40 -4.29
C THR A 137 23.84 18.95 -2.87
N ALA A 138 22.92 18.36 -2.10
CA ALA A 138 22.67 18.77 -0.72
C ALA A 138 23.91 18.61 0.18
N ASN A 139 24.64 17.50 0.05
CA ASN A 139 25.89 17.29 0.78
C ASN A 139 26.96 18.31 0.37
N ALA A 140 27.06 18.68 -0.91
CA ALA A 140 28.00 19.70 -1.37
C ALA A 140 27.69 21.08 -0.75
N GLU A 141 26.42 21.43 -0.59
CA GLU A 141 26.00 22.66 0.10
C GLU A 141 26.32 22.60 1.59
N ALA A 142 26.00 21.49 2.27
CA ALA A 142 26.32 21.30 3.68
C ALA A 142 27.84 21.39 3.94
N ILE A 143 28.66 20.73 3.11
CA ILE A 143 30.12 20.84 3.17
C ILE A 143 30.55 22.30 2.96
N ARG A 144 29.90 23.03 2.06
CA ARG A 144 30.24 24.43 1.81
C ARG A 144 29.98 25.30 3.03
N ASP A 145 28.84 25.14 3.66
CA ASP A 145 28.49 25.92 4.85
C ASP A 145 29.43 25.61 6.02
N LEU A 146 29.81 24.34 6.17
CA LEU A 146 30.81 23.87 7.12
C LEU A 146 32.19 24.53 6.89
N LEU A 147 32.69 24.51 5.65
CA LEU A 147 33.97 25.12 5.29
C LEU A 147 33.94 26.65 5.47
N VAL A 148 32.83 27.31 5.16
CA VAL A 148 32.66 28.75 5.35
C VAL A 148 32.66 29.11 6.84
N ARG A 149 31.96 28.34 7.67
CA ARG A 149 31.90 28.51 9.13
C ARG A 149 33.28 28.43 9.77
N GLU A 150 34.07 27.43 9.37
CA GLU A 150 35.45 27.21 9.86
C GLU A 150 36.51 28.02 9.09
N ARG A 151 36.09 28.90 8.17
CA ARG A 151 36.95 29.80 7.37
C ARG A 151 38.02 29.07 6.55
N ILE A 152 37.73 27.87 6.07
CA ILE A 152 38.60 27.10 5.18
C ILE A 152 38.38 27.56 3.73
N ARG A 153 39.47 27.93 3.05
CA ARG A 153 39.43 28.49 1.70
C ARG A 153 39.39 27.38 0.64
N TYR A 154 38.55 27.58 -0.38
CA TYR A 154 38.42 26.69 -1.54
C TYR A 154 38.35 27.52 -2.83
N THR A 155 38.75 26.92 -3.96
CA THR A 155 39.05 27.66 -5.20
C THR A 155 37.90 27.68 -6.21
N SER A 156 37.07 26.63 -6.25
CA SER A 156 35.92 26.52 -7.17
C SER A 156 34.61 26.49 -6.40
N ARG A 157 33.49 26.88 -7.03
CA ARG A 157 32.14 26.67 -6.49
C ARG A 157 31.40 25.50 -7.13
N GLN A 158 31.84 25.05 -8.30
CA GLN A 158 31.26 23.90 -8.98
C GLN A 158 32.02 22.66 -8.53
N TRP A 159 31.43 21.93 -7.58
CA TRP A 159 32.05 20.75 -6.96
C TRP A 159 31.51 19.44 -7.52
N GLN A 160 30.27 19.40 -7.98
CA GLN A 160 29.65 18.15 -8.38
C GLN A 160 30.01 17.78 -9.83
N GLU A 161 30.55 16.58 -10.00
CA GLU A 161 30.79 15.95 -11.30
C GLU A 161 30.19 14.54 -11.28
N GLY A 162 28.93 14.43 -11.72
CA GLY A 162 28.14 13.19 -11.61
C GLY A 162 27.87 12.81 -10.15
N ARG A 163 28.31 11.60 -9.77
CA ARG A 163 28.20 11.06 -8.39
C ARG A 163 29.42 11.34 -7.52
N ARG A 164 30.26 12.32 -7.89
CA ARG A 164 31.49 12.68 -7.16
C ARG A 164 31.50 14.16 -6.81
N LEU A 165 32.11 14.50 -5.68
CA LEU A 165 32.46 15.87 -5.34
C LEU A 165 33.95 16.07 -5.53
N LEU A 166 34.31 17.09 -6.31
CA LEU A 166 35.65 17.56 -6.57
C LEU A 166 35.79 18.93 -5.92
N ILE A 167 36.48 18.97 -4.79
CA ILE A 167 36.64 20.20 -4.01
C ILE A 167 38.10 20.64 -4.14
N PRO A 168 38.43 21.62 -5.00
CA PRO A 168 39.78 22.15 -5.09
C PRO A 168 40.04 23.17 -3.97
N PHE A 169 41.23 23.10 -3.39
CA PHE A 169 41.72 23.97 -2.31
C PHE A 169 42.89 24.82 -2.80
N ASP A 170 43.17 25.89 -2.06
CA ASP A 170 44.29 26.80 -2.35
C ASP A 170 45.64 26.29 -1.82
N SER A 171 45.61 25.37 -0.84
CA SER A 171 46.79 24.79 -0.21
C SER A 171 46.52 23.38 0.32
N GLU A 172 47.59 22.60 0.54
CA GLU A 172 47.50 21.28 1.19
C GLU A 172 47.01 21.39 2.64
N GLU A 173 47.34 22.46 3.35
CA GLU A 173 46.88 22.69 4.71
C GLU A 173 45.37 22.89 4.78
N SER A 174 44.80 23.70 3.87
CA SER A 174 43.35 23.88 3.74
C SER A 174 42.64 22.55 3.43
N ARG A 175 43.21 21.76 2.50
CA ARG A 175 42.70 20.43 2.13
C ARG A 175 42.68 19.48 3.34
N ASP A 176 43.74 19.44 4.13
CA ASP A 176 43.90 18.49 5.23
C ASP A 176 42.99 18.81 6.41
N LYS A 177 42.81 20.11 6.69
CA LYS A 177 41.80 20.59 7.64
C LYS A 177 40.39 20.24 7.16
N ALA A 178 40.08 20.50 5.89
CA ALA A 178 38.77 20.16 5.32
C ALA A 178 38.50 18.65 5.37
N GLN A 179 39.48 17.81 5.04
CA GLN A 179 39.38 16.36 5.11
C GLN A 179 39.00 15.89 6.51
N THR A 180 39.71 16.37 7.53
CA THR A 180 39.46 15.98 8.92
C THR A 180 38.08 16.43 9.37
N LEU A 181 37.69 17.65 9.01
CA LEU A 181 36.40 18.23 9.37
C LEU A 181 35.24 17.48 8.71
N ILE A 182 35.33 17.19 7.40
CA ILE A 182 34.31 16.43 6.66
C ILE A 182 34.19 15.03 7.23
N ALA A 183 35.31 14.33 7.51
CA ALA A 183 35.27 12.99 8.08
C ALA A 183 34.67 12.93 9.50
N THR A 184 34.70 14.05 10.24
CA THR A 184 34.14 14.13 11.60
C THR A 184 32.66 14.47 11.58
N GLU A 185 32.23 15.36 10.70
CA GLU A 185 30.87 15.95 10.70
C GLU A 185 29.94 15.30 9.68
N ILE A 186 30.48 14.65 8.64
CA ILE A 186 29.71 14.10 7.52
C ILE A 186 30.17 12.67 7.23
N ASP A 187 29.35 11.72 7.68
CA ASP A 187 29.60 10.30 7.52
C ASP A 187 29.31 9.78 6.09
N GLY A 188 29.98 8.68 5.72
CA GLY A 188 29.67 7.90 4.52
C GLY A 188 30.39 8.32 3.24
N PHE A 189 31.37 9.21 3.31
CA PHE A 189 32.22 9.57 2.18
C PHE A 189 33.59 8.86 2.22
N GLU A 190 34.01 8.39 1.05
CA GLU A 190 35.36 7.89 0.78
C GLU A 190 36.16 8.92 -0.04
N ILE A 191 37.46 8.99 0.24
CA ILE A 191 38.38 9.89 -0.46
C ILE A 191 39.12 9.09 -1.52
N LEU A 192 38.83 9.36 -2.79
CA LEU A 192 39.45 8.68 -3.93
C LEU A 192 40.82 9.27 -4.31
N SER A 193 40.99 10.58 -4.10
CA SER A 193 42.18 11.35 -4.47
C SER A 193 42.28 12.61 -3.61
N ARG A 194 43.52 13.04 -3.38
CA ARG A 194 43.88 14.28 -2.66
C ARG A 194 44.42 15.39 -3.60
N ASP A 195 44.20 15.19 -4.91
CA ASP A 195 44.53 16.12 -5.99
C ASP A 195 43.31 16.26 -6.90
N VAL A 196 42.94 17.51 -7.23
CA VAL A 196 41.95 17.87 -8.23
C VAL A 196 42.65 18.68 -9.32
N ARG A 197 42.84 18.09 -10.50
CA ARG A 197 43.40 18.76 -11.70
C ARG A 197 44.79 19.38 -11.47
N GLY A 198 45.66 18.71 -10.72
CA GLY A 198 47.03 19.16 -10.44
C GLY A 198 47.14 20.22 -9.33
N GLN A 199 46.08 20.38 -8.53
CA GLN A 199 46.03 21.27 -7.36
C GLN A 199 45.59 20.46 -6.13
N PRO A 200 45.96 20.90 -4.90
CA PRO A 200 45.45 20.30 -3.67
C PRO A 200 43.92 20.25 -3.71
N GLY A 201 43.35 19.06 -3.54
CA GLY A 201 41.92 18.85 -3.75
C GLY A 201 41.39 17.63 -3.01
N LEU A 202 40.07 17.48 -2.89
CA LEU A 202 39.45 16.25 -2.39
C LEU A 202 38.49 15.70 -3.43
N HIS A 203 38.67 14.43 -3.78
CA HIS A 203 37.70 13.65 -4.56
C HIS A 203 36.89 12.80 -3.59
N LEU A 204 35.65 13.21 -3.36
CA LEU A 204 34.74 12.50 -2.46
C LEU A 204 33.71 11.71 -3.27
N GLN A 205 33.47 10.47 -2.86
CA GLN A 205 32.38 9.63 -3.34
C GLN A 205 31.70 8.97 -2.15
N LEU A 206 30.40 8.74 -2.23
CA LEU A 206 29.72 7.94 -1.20
C LEU A 206 30.25 6.51 -1.22
N SER A 207 30.48 5.93 -0.04
CA SER A 207 30.83 4.51 0.07
C SER A 207 29.70 3.63 -0.45
N ASP A 208 30.02 2.44 -0.96
CA ASP A 208 29.00 1.50 -1.46
C ASP A 208 27.98 1.12 -0.37
N ALA A 209 28.43 1.02 0.88
CA ALA A 209 27.58 0.80 2.04
C ALA A 209 26.60 1.96 2.25
N LYS A 210 27.07 3.21 2.13
CA LYS A 210 26.21 4.39 2.28
C LYS A 210 25.23 4.53 1.12
N VAL A 211 25.63 4.16 -0.10
CA VAL A 211 24.73 4.12 -1.26
C VAL A 211 23.61 3.13 -1.03
N ALA A 212 23.92 1.90 -0.59
CA ALA A 212 22.90 0.88 -0.30
C ALA A 212 21.92 1.34 0.81
N GLU A 213 22.43 1.95 1.88
CA GLU A 213 21.61 2.54 2.96
C GLU A 213 20.66 3.62 2.43
N LEU A 214 21.16 4.51 1.57
CA LEU A 214 20.37 5.59 0.97
C LEU A 214 19.31 5.06 0.00
N GLU A 215 19.65 4.07 -0.83
CA GLU A 215 18.70 3.40 -1.72
C GLU A 215 17.57 2.73 -0.91
N ASP A 216 17.91 2.00 0.16
CA ASP A 216 16.92 1.36 1.02
C ASP A 216 16.02 2.39 1.72
N PHE A 217 16.60 3.48 2.20
CA PHE A 217 15.85 4.61 2.75
C PHE A 217 14.87 5.20 1.72
N ALA A 218 15.32 5.45 0.50
CA ALA A 218 14.49 6.03 -0.55
C ALA A 218 13.30 5.14 -0.91
N VAL A 219 13.51 3.83 -1.07
CA VAL A 219 12.42 2.89 -1.33
C VAL A 219 11.45 2.84 -0.15
N GLN A 220 11.96 2.75 1.09
CA GLN A 220 11.11 2.64 2.27
C GLN A 220 10.24 3.88 2.49
N GLN A 221 10.82 5.08 2.25
CA GLN A 221 10.09 6.34 2.32
C GLN A 221 9.01 6.41 1.22
N ASN A 222 9.36 6.06 -0.02
CA ASN A 222 8.41 6.04 -1.12
C ASN A 222 7.27 5.03 -0.88
N LEU A 223 7.56 3.85 -0.34
CA LEU A 223 6.55 2.85 0.05
C LEU A 223 5.57 3.42 1.08
N THR A 224 6.09 4.12 2.08
CA THR A 224 5.27 4.73 3.15
C THR A 224 4.38 5.84 2.58
N SER A 225 4.94 6.72 1.75
CA SER A 225 4.16 7.78 1.10
C SER A 225 3.12 7.21 0.13
N LEU A 226 3.46 6.21 -0.68
CA LEU A 226 2.48 5.55 -1.56
C LEU A 226 1.34 4.90 -0.78
N ARG A 227 1.64 4.23 0.34
CA ARG A 227 0.60 3.66 1.20
C ARG A 227 -0.36 4.74 1.71
N ASN A 228 0.17 5.88 2.17
CA ASN A 228 -0.65 6.99 2.64
C ASN A 228 -1.49 7.59 1.50
N ARG A 229 -0.87 7.85 0.33
CA ARG A 229 -1.55 8.37 -0.87
C ARG A 229 -2.72 7.50 -1.31
N VAL A 230 -2.54 6.18 -1.26
CA VAL A 230 -3.55 5.24 -1.71
C VAL A 230 -4.65 5.07 -0.67
N ASN A 231 -4.34 5.17 0.63
CA ASN A 231 -5.39 5.23 1.65
C ASN A 231 -6.30 6.46 1.47
N GLU A 232 -5.73 7.60 1.07
CA GLU A 232 -6.49 8.82 0.77
C GLU A 232 -7.38 8.68 -0.48
N LEU A 233 -7.10 7.73 -1.38
CA LEU A 233 -7.98 7.39 -2.51
C LEU A 233 -9.28 6.69 -2.07
N GLY A 234 -9.40 6.29 -0.80
CA GLY A 234 -10.53 5.52 -0.30
C GLY A 234 -10.52 4.05 -0.76
N VAL A 235 -9.37 3.54 -1.19
CA VAL A 235 -9.22 2.14 -1.59
C VAL A 235 -9.20 1.26 -0.36
N ALA A 236 -10.08 0.25 -0.34
CA ALA A 236 -10.02 -0.79 0.67
C ALA A 236 -8.77 -1.67 0.43
N GLU A 237 -7.80 -1.57 1.34
CA GLU A 237 -6.66 -2.49 1.47
C GLU A 237 -5.71 -2.57 0.24
N PRO A 238 -5.04 -1.47 -0.12
CA PRO A 238 -4.07 -1.50 -1.22
C PRO A 238 -2.83 -2.31 -0.89
N LEU A 239 -2.34 -3.08 -1.88
CA LEU A 239 -1.10 -3.82 -1.74
C LEU A 239 0.08 -2.96 -2.22
N VAL A 240 0.88 -2.45 -1.29
CA VAL A 240 2.10 -1.69 -1.61
C VAL A 240 3.33 -2.46 -1.11
N GLN A 241 4.15 -2.96 -2.03
CA GLN A 241 5.29 -3.82 -1.71
C GLN A 241 6.53 -3.50 -2.55
N ARG A 242 7.72 -3.68 -1.96
CA ARG A 242 9.00 -3.60 -2.67
C ARG A 242 9.16 -4.80 -3.60
N LEU A 243 9.67 -4.56 -4.81
CA LEU A 243 10.13 -5.61 -5.73
C LEU A 243 11.59 -5.33 -6.12
N GLY A 244 12.50 -6.20 -5.70
CA GLY A 244 13.94 -6.00 -5.96
C GLY A 244 14.52 -4.76 -5.28
N ARG A 245 15.52 -4.12 -5.91
CA ARG A 245 16.27 -3.00 -5.31
C ARG A 245 15.55 -1.65 -5.40
N SER A 246 14.91 -1.35 -6.51
CA SER A 246 14.39 -0.01 -6.85
C SER A 246 12.95 0.00 -7.35
N ARG A 247 12.25 -1.15 -7.38
CA ARG A 247 10.86 -1.21 -7.84
C ARG A 247 9.87 -1.35 -6.71
N ILE A 248 8.67 -0.86 -6.94
CA ILE A 248 7.53 -0.94 -6.04
C ILE A 248 6.34 -1.49 -6.84
N VAL A 249 5.73 -2.56 -6.34
CA VAL A 249 4.47 -3.09 -6.83
C VAL A 249 3.34 -2.44 -6.05
N LEU A 250 2.35 -1.95 -6.79
CA LEU A 250 1.14 -1.33 -6.26
C LEU A 250 -0.09 -1.99 -6.88
N ASP A 251 -0.89 -2.68 -6.08
CA ASP A 251 -2.21 -3.19 -6.48
C ASP A 251 -3.31 -2.36 -5.83
N LEU A 252 -4.26 -1.93 -6.65
CA LEU A 252 -5.43 -1.14 -6.27
C LEU A 252 -6.71 -1.93 -6.57
N PRO A 253 -7.13 -2.83 -5.68
CA PRO A 253 -8.39 -3.55 -5.81
C PRO A 253 -9.58 -2.58 -5.93
N GLY A 254 -10.53 -2.88 -6.81
CA GLY A 254 -11.77 -2.12 -6.96
C GLY A 254 -11.65 -0.76 -7.69
N ILE A 255 -10.43 -0.25 -7.93
CA ILE A 255 -10.23 0.93 -8.80
C ILE A 255 -10.22 0.50 -10.26
N GLN A 256 -11.18 0.96 -11.04
CA GLN A 256 -11.23 0.67 -12.48
C GLN A 256 -10.65 1.80 -13.34
N ASP A 257 -10.59 3.02 -12.80
CA ASP A 257 -10.05 4.18 -13.50
C ASP A 257 -8.55 4.32 -13.22
N SER A 258 -7.74 3.76 -14.11
CA SER A 258 -6.28 3.88 -14.06
C SER A 258 -5.81 5.32 -14.20
N ALA A 259 -6.49 6.17 -14.98
CA ALA A 259 -6.07 7.56 -15.15
C ALA A 259 -6.16 8.34 -13.83
N ARG A 260 -7.25 8.15 -13.09
CA ARG A 260 -7.43 8.75 -11.76
C ARG A 260 -6.40 8.24 -10.75
N ALA A 261 -6.07 6.95 -10.78
CA ALA A 261 -5.02 6.39 -9.93
C ALA A 261 -3.65 7.00 -10.26
N LYS A 262 -3.31 7.07 -11.55
CA LYS A 262 -2.07 7.67 -12.04
C LYS A 262 -1.92 9.12 -11.63
N ASP A 263 -2.97 9.93 -11.71
CA ASP A 263 -2.89 11.34 -11.34
C ASP A 263 -2.47 11.57 -9.89
N ILE A 264 -2.74 10.62 -8.99
CA ILE A 264 -2.41 10.74 -7.57
C ILE A 264 -1.08 10.06 -7.24
N ILE A 265 -0.75 8.96 -7.94
CA ILE A 265 0.54 8.28 -7.83
C ILE A 265 1.67 9.10 -8.48
N ASN A 266 1.45 9.63 -9.67
CA ASN A 266 2.44 10.35 -10.48
C ASN A 266 2.62 11.81 -10.09
N LYS A 267 1.77 12.37 -9.21
CA LYS A 267 2.03 13.68 -8.60
C LYS A 267 3.19 13.56 -7.62
N PHE A 268 4.41 13.41 -8.12
CA PHE A 268 5.61 13.66 -7.34
C PHE A 268 5.62 15.14 -7.03
N ALA A 269 5.25 15.47 -5.81
CA ALA A 269 4.92 16.80 -5.37
C ALA A 269 5.60 17.02 -4.03
N ASN A 270 6.54 17.95 -3.99
CA ASN A 270 7.10 18.46 -2.75
C ASN A 270 6.70 19.90 -2.54
N LEU A 271 6.38 20.22 -1.29
CA LEU A 271 6.10 21.57 -0.84
C LEU A 271 7.34 22.09 -0.13
N ASP A 272 7.73 23.31 -0.47
CA ASP A 272 8.91 23.98 0.06
C ASP A 272 8.49 25.36 0.57
N PHE A 273 8.64 25.57 1.88
CA PHE A 273 8.29 26.82 2.55
C PHE A 273 9.49 27.76 2.53
N ARG A 274 9.34 28.94 1.91
CA ARG A 274 10.43 29.90 1.71
C ARG A 274 10.01 31.31 2.11
N LEU A 275 10.98 32.12 2.55
CA LEU A 275 10.75 33.55 2.75
C LEU A 275 10.70 34.28 1.40
N VAL A 276 9.83 35.28 1.31
CA VAL A 276 9.90 36.29 0.25
C VAL A 276 11.08 37.19 0.55
N ALA A 277 11.97 37.33 -0.44
CA ALA A 277 13.22 38.05 -0.30
C ALA A 277 12.98 39.55 -0.08
N GLY A 278 13.71 40.13 0.89
CA GLY A 278 13.74 41.58 1.09
C GLY A 278 14.50 42.31 -0.03
N GLY A 279 14.25 43.62 -0.20
CA GLY A 279 14.85 44.43 -1.28
C GLY A 279 16.39 44.51 -1.31
N SER A 280 17.06 44.04 -0.25
CA SER A 280 18.53 43.99 -0.13
C SER A 280 19.14 42.63 -0.50
N ALA A 281 18.31 41.64 -0.86
CA ALA A 281 18.78 40.29 -1.15
C ALA A 281 19.60 40.23 -2.44
N ARG A 282 20.69 39.46 -2.43
CA ARG A 282 21.58 39.33 -3.59
C ARG A 282 20.91 38.44 -4.67
N PRO A 283 21.08 38.74 -5.97
CA PRO A 283 20.53 37.90 -7.05
C PRO A 283 20.98 36.43 -6.99
N ALA A 284 22.18 36.17 -6.47
CA ALA A 284 22.71 34.81 -6.32
C ALA A 284 21.98 33.98 -5.24
N GLN A 285 21.25 34.63 -4.34
CA GLN A 285 20.54 34.01 -3.21
C GLN A 285 19.03 33.96 -3.41
N THR A 286 18.54 34.46 -4.54
CA THR A 286 17.12 34.61 -4.80
C THR A 286 16.69 33.85 -6.05
N GLU A 287 15.39 33.56 -6.13
CA GLU A 287 14.70 33.01 -7.30
C GLU A 287 13.39 33.77 -7.49
N THR A 288 12.98 33.97 -8.74
CA THR A 288 11.75 34.71 -9.05
C THR A 288 10.71 33.77 -9.65
N TYR A 289 9.49 33.88 -9.15
CA TYR A 289 8.34 33.08 -9.57
C TYR A 289 7.16 34.00 -9.84
N ASP A 290 6.29 33.63 -10.78
CA ASP A 290 5.02 34.32 -10.98
C ASP A 290 3.97 33.82 -9.97
N TYR A 291 3.19 34.75 -9.42
CA TYR A 291 2.02 34.47 -8.60
C TYR A 291 0.97 35.55 -8.85
N GLU A 292 -0.20 35.16 -9.35
CA GLU A 292 -1.30 36.07 -9.70
C GLU A 292 -0.87 37.21 -10.66
N GLY A 293 0.02 36.91 -11.62
CA GLY A 293 0.55 37.89 -12.57
C GLY A 293 1.55 38.88 -11.97
N ARG A 294 2.05 38.61 -10.75
CA ARG A 294 3.11 39.38 -10.08
C ARG A 294 4.36 38.53 -9.91
N ALA A 295 5.51 39.12 -10.21
CA ALA A 295 6.81 38.50 -9.93
C ALA A 295 7.12 38.58 -8.43
N ILE A 296 7.15 37.43 -7.77
CA ILE A 296 7.54 37.25 -6.37
C ILE A 296 8.96 36.73 -6.31
N VAL A 297 9.82 37.41 -5.57
CA VAL A 297 11.21 37.02 -5.36
C VAL A 297 11.32 36.28 -4.03
N LEU A 298 11.80 35.04 -4.07
CA LEU A 298 12.01 34.19 -2.89
C LEU A 298 13.48 34.04 -2.57
N ASP A 299 13.78 33.84 -1.30
CA ASP A 299 15.08 33.31 -0.89
C ASP A 299 15.23 31.86 -1.37
N ARG A 300 16.45 31.47 -1.74
CA ARG A 300 16.75 30.08 -2.15
C ARG A 300 16.69 29.09 -0.99
N THR A 301 16.87 29.57 0.23
CA THR A 301 16.91 28.75 1.44
C THR A 301 15.51 28.24 1.79
N SER A 302 15.36 26.93 1.87
CA SER A 302 14.15 26.27 2.38
C SER A 302 14.07 26.39 3.90
N ILE A 303 12.92 26.78 4.43
CA ILE A 303 12.65 26.80 5.88
C ILE A 303 12.29 25.37 6.34
N VAL A 304 11.27 24.81 5.70
CA VAL A 304 10.68 23.50 5.98
C VAL A 304 10.19 22.92 4.66
N THR A 305 10.23 21.60 4.54
CA THR A 305 9.71 20.84 3.40
C THR A 305 8.57 19.93 3.81
N GLY A 306 7.77 19.47 2.83
CA GLY A 306 6.58 18.66 3.06
C GLY A 306 6.82 17.31 3.75
N ASP A 307 8.05 16.77 3.73
CA ASP A 307 8.44 15.56 4.47
C ASP A 307 8.40 15.75 5.99
N GLN A 308 8.54 16.99 6.47
CA GLN A 308 8.53 17.33 7.90
C GLN A 308 7.10 17.57 8.43
N VAL A 309 6.08 17.29 7.62
CA VAL A 309 4.66 17.49 7.96
C VAL A 309 4.07 16.17 8.45
N ILE A 310 3.60 16.17 9.70
CA ILE A 310 2.94 15.00 10.33
C ILE A 310 1.47 14.94 9.94
N ASN A 311 0.80 16.10 9.89
CA ASN A 311 -0.62 16.17 9.59
C ASN A 311 -0.98 17.49 8.90
N ALA A 312 -1.96 17.42 8.01
CA ALA A 312 -2.57 18.59 7.40
C ALA A 312 -4.08 18.35 7.23
N ALA A 313 -4.89 19.28 7.71
CA ALA A 313 -6.34 19.23 7.60
C ALA A 313 -6.85 20.51 6.95
N GLN A 314 -7.82 20.37 6.03
CA GLN A 314 -8.57 21.50 5.53
C GLN A 314 -9.68 21.81 6.53
N ASP A 315 -9.72 23.04 7.01
CA ASP A 315 -10.71 23.56 7.95
C ASP A 315 -11.31 24.87 7.41
N PHE A 316 -12.26 25.45 8.15
CA PHE A 316 -12.73 26.81 7.95
C PHE A 316 -12.36 27.68 9.15
N ASP A 317 -11.96 28.92 8.90
CA ASP A 317 -11.73 29.90 9.96
C ASP A 317 -13.07 30.24 10.65
N PRO A 318 -13.20 30.05 11.99
CA PRO A 318 -14.42 30.33 12.72
C PRO A 318 -14.90 31.78 12.64
N GLU A 319 -14.00 32.73 12.42
CA GLU A 319 -14.33 34.16 12.40
C GLU A 319 -14.72 34.65 11.00
N THR A 320 -13.99 34.20 9.98
CA THR A 320 -14.12 34.70 8.60
C THR A 320 -14.87 33.75 7.66
N ASN A 321 -15.11 32.49 8.09
CA ASN A 321 -15.67 31.40 7.29
C ASN A 321 -14.90 31.14 5.97
N GLN A 322 -13.62 31.53 5.94
CA GLN A 322 -12.73 31.29 4.81
C GLN A 322 -12.04 29.92 4.95
N PRO A 323 -11.77 29.22 3.84
CA PRO A 323 -10.99 27.98 3.88
C PRO A 323 -9.58 28.24 4.45
N GLN A 324 -9.12 27.33 5.30
CA GLN A 324 -7.77 27.32 5.84
C GLN A 324 -7.20 25.90 5.86
N VAL A 325 -5.89 25.77 5.93
CA VAL A 325 -5.21 24.48 6.12
C VAL A 325 -4.44 24.51 7.44
N SER A 326 -4.84 23.67 8.38
CA SER A 326 -4.14 23.45 9.65
C SER A 326 -2.99 22.47 9.44
N ILE A 327 -1.76 22.89 9.70
CA ILE A 327 -0.54 22.08 9.55
C ILE A 327 0.05 21.74 10.91
N THR A 328 0.49 20.49 11.06
CA THR A 328 1.33 20.03 12.18
C THR A 328 2.64 19.50 11.63
N LEU A 329 3.75 20.11 12.07
CA LEU A 329 5.11 19.69 11.75
C LEU A 329 5.67 18.73 12.80
N ASP A 330 6.72 18.01 12.41
CA ASP A 330 7.56 17.27 13.34
C ASP A 330 8.42 18.19 14.22
N SER A 331 9.21 17.59 15.10
CA SER A 331 10.01 18.32 16.07
C SER A 331 11.13 19.16 15.43
N ASP A 332 11.74 18.71 14.33
CA ASP A 332 12.81 19.44 13.65
C ASP A 332 12.24 20.57 12.80
N GLY A 333 11.22 20.27 11.98
CA GLY A 333 10.52 21.24 11.15
C GLY A 333 9.89 22.34 11.99
N GLY A 334 9.23 22.00 13.11
CA GLY A 334 8.64 22.98 14.01
C GLY A 334 9.66 23.91 14.67
N ARG A 335 10.85 23.38 15.03
CA ARG A 335 11.96 24.19 15.56
C ARG A 335 12.51 25.15 14.50
N ARG A 336 12.84 24.65 13.29
CA ARG A 336 13.36 25.50 12.20
C ARG A 336 12.37 26.57 11.78
N MET A 337 11.09 26.20 11.67
CA MET A 337 10.01 27.13 11.38
C MET A 337 9.95 28.25 12.43
N ASN A 338 10.08 27.90 13.71
CA ASN A 338 10.07 28.88 14.80
C ASN A 338 11.27 29.82 14.77
N GLU A 339 12.47 29.27 14.62
CA GLU A 339 13.73 30.03 14.56
C GLU A 339 13.70 31.05 13.42
N VAL A 340 13.22 30.66 12.24
CA VAL A 340 13.15 31.56 11.08
C VAL A 340 12.02 32.58 11.23
N THR A 341 10.82 32.17 11.65
CA THR A 341 9.66 33.07 11.69
C THR A 341 9.71 34.07 12.84
N GLN A 342 10.41 33.77 13.95
CA GLN A 342 10.55 34.69 15.09
C GLN A 342 11.15 36.04 14.70
N GLY A 343 12.13 36.06 13.79
CA GLY A 343 12.76 37.28 13.27
C GLY A 343 12.09 37.87 12.02
N ASN A 344 11.04 37.21 11.49
CA ASN A 344 10.43 37.53 10.20
C ASN A 344 8.91 37.80 10.32
N VAL A 345 8.41 38.11 11.51
CA VAL A 345 7.00 38.52 11.69
C VAL A 345 6.74 39.80 10.89
N GLY A 346 5.67 39.81 10.11
CA GLY A 346 5.33 40.88 9.16
C GLY A 346 5.92 40.70 7.76
N ASN A 347 6.93 39.83 7.59
CA ASN A 347 7.42 39.47 6.27
C ASN A 347 6.49 38.44 5.60
N SER A 348 6.59 38.32 4.28
CA SER A 348 5.83 37.33 3.52
C SER A 348 6.58 36.01 3.42
N MET A 349 5.84 34.91 3.52
CA MET A 349 6.29 33.55 3.29
C MET A 349 5.52 32.98 2.12
N ALA A 350 6.19 32.20 1.29
CA ALA A 350 5.61 31.57 0.13
C ALA A 350 5.74 30.05 0.21
N ILE A 351 4.75 29.36 -0.35
CA ILE A 351 4.74 27.91 -0.48
C ILE A 351 4.98 27.58 -1.95
N LEU A 352 6.16 27.04 -2.21
CA LEU A 352 6.58 26.61 -3.53
C LEU A 352 6.21 25.13 -3.71
N PHE A 353 5.40 24.87 -4.72
CA PHE A 353 5.09 23.52 -5.17
C PHE A 353 6.07 23.11 -6.26
N LYS A 354 6.73 21.97 -6.04
CA LYS A 354 7.65 21.36 -6.98
C LYS A 354 7.03 20.05 -7.45
N GLU A 355 6.65 20.02 -8.71
CA GLU A 355 6.10 18.85 -9.37
C GLU A 355 7.13 18.26 -10.35
N LEU A 356 7.35 16.95 -10.30
CA LEU A 356 8.12 16.28 -11.35
C LEU A 356 7.17 15.63 -12.34
N LYS A 357 7.16 16.13 -13.57
CA LYS A 357 6.44 15.53 -14.68
C LYS A 357 7.36 14.64 -15.50
N VAL A 358 6.96 13.39 -15.69
CA VAL A 358 7.65 12.47 -16.60
C VAL A 358 7.27 12.85 -18.03
N ARG A 359 8.27 13.07 -18.87
CA ARG A 359 8.12 13.28 -20.32
C ARG A 359 8.94 12.23 -21.04
N GLU A 360 8.57 11.91 -22.26
CA GLU A 360 9.32 10.98 -23.10
C GLU A 360 10.18 11.73 -24.11
N ARG A 361 11.43 11.28 -24.25
CA ARG A 361 12.35 11.72 -25.29
C ARG A 361 12.71 10.53 -26.15
N THR A 362 12.69 10.74 -27.46
CA THR A 362 13.21 9.76 -28.41
C THR A 362 14.75 9.84 -28.48
N VAL A 363 15.43 8.70 -28.30
CA VAL A 363 16.88 8.58 -28.44
C VAL A 363 17.19 7.44 -29.42
N THR A 364 18.04 7.70 -30.41
CA THR A 364 18.52 6.66 -31.31
C THR A 364 19.72 5.96 -30.68
N ARG A 365 19.61 4.66 -30.41
CA ARG A 365 20.69 3.81 -29.92
C ARG A 365 20.84 2.64 -30.89
N ASP A 366 22.04 2.45 -31.44
CA ASP A 366 22.35 1.36 -32.37
C ASP A 366 21.42 1.25 -33.60
N GLY A 367 20.94 2.40 -34.11
CA GLY A 367 20.05 2.46 -35.28
C GLY A 367 18.57 2.23 -34.97
N GLU A 368 18.22 1.86 -33.73
CA GLU A 368 16.84 1.76 -33.26
C GLU A 368 16.44 2.99 -32.45
N THR A 369 15.19 3.41 -32.65
CA THR A 369 14.61 4.58 -32.02
C THR A 369 13.90 4.16 -30.75
N VAL A 370 14.49 4.45 -29.58
CA VAL A 370 13.97 4.04 -28.28
C VAL A 370 13.43 5.27 -27.53
N ALA A 371 12.20 5.19 -27.04
CA ALA A 371 11.63 6.19 -26.14
C ALA A 371 12.26 6.03 -24.75
N VAL A 372 12.90 7.07 -24.24
CA VAL A 372 13.51 7.12 -22.92
C VAL A 372 12.76 8.15 -22.07
N PRO A 373 12.20 7.76 -20.92
CA PRO A 373 11.56 8.71 -20.01
C PRO A 373 12.61 9.64 -19.39
N TYR A 374 12.27 10.91 -19.22
CA TYR A 374 13.03 11.89 -18.45
C TYR A 374 12.09 12.75 -17.60
N THR A 375 12.57 13.27 -16.48
CA THR A 375 11.74 14.09 -15.58
C THR A 375 12.00 15.58 -15.80
N VAL A 376 10.93 16.36 -15.87
CA VAL A 376 10.96 17.83 -15.88
C VAL A 376 10.38 18.32 -14.56
N GLU A 377 11.11 19.20 -13.89
CA GLU A 377 10.63 19.86 -12.68
C GLU A 377 9.87 21.13 -13.04
N GLU A 378 8.60 21.16 -12.68
CA GLU A 378 7.74 22.34 -12.76
C GLU A 378 7.61 22.91 -11.35
N ARG A 379 7.89 24.21 -11.22
CA ARG A 379 7.82 24.92 -9.94
C ARG A 379 6.80 26.03 -10.05
N ARG A 380 5.87 26.10 -9.11
CA ARG A 380 4.88 27.17 -9.05
C ARG A 380 4.56 27.55 -7.61
N LEU A 381 4.20 28.81 -7.39
CA LEU A 381 3.70 29.27 -6.10
C LEU A 381 2.24 28.84 -5.94
N ILE A 382 1.93 28.22 -4.81
CA ILE A 382 0.54 27.92 -4.43
C ILE A 382 0.00 29.03 -3.55
N ASN A 383 0.82 29.57 -2.64
CA ASN A 383 0.38 30.56 -1.69
C ASN A 383 1.50 31.52 -1.32
N VAL A 384 1.14 32.78 -1.11
CA VAL A 384 2.01 33.80 -0.52
C VAL A 384 1.22 34.48 0.59
N ALA A 385 1.67 34.30 1.84
CA ALA A 385 0.98 34.79 3.02
C ALA A 385 1.93 35.55 3.95
N THR A 386 1.39 36.54 4.66
CA THR A 386 2.16 37.29 5.66
C THR A 386 2.25 36.51 6.97
N ILE A 387 3.45 36.45 7.54
CA ILE A 387 3.71 35.83 8.84
C ILE A 387 3.11 36.73 9.93
N GLN A 388 2.03 36.29 10.57
CA GLN A 388 1.33 37.07 11.62
C GLN A 388 1.97 36.91 13.01
N SER A 389 2.63 35.78 13.26
CA SER A 389 3.28 35.46 14.53
C SER A 389 4.43 34.48 14.30
N ALA A 390 5.31 34.32 15.28
CA ALA A 390 6.26 33.20 15.27
C ALA A 390 5.49 31.88 15.18
N LEU A 391 5.79 31.08 14.16
CA LEU A 391 5.12 29.82 13.88
C LEU A 391 5.87 28.69 14.57
N GLY A 392 5.15 27.82 15.29
CA GLY A 392 5.75 26.68 15.97
C GLY A 392 5.47 25.36 15.23
N PHE A 393 5.30 24.30 16.01
CA PHE A 393 4.91 22.97 15.51
C PHE A 393 3.53 22.93 14.85
N ARG A 394 2.64 23.88 15.17
CA ARG A 394 1.32 24.00 14.55
C ARG A 394 1.09 25.41 14.07
N PHE A 395 0.59 25.53 12.86
CA PHE A 395 0.16 26.79 12.27
C PHE A 395 -0.93 26.55 11.24
N ARG A 396 -1.58 27.62 10.80
CA ARG A 396 -2.62 27.60 9.79
C ARG A 396 -2.24 28.47 8.60
N ILE A 397 -2.59 28.01 7.41
CA ILE A 397 -2.49 28.77 6.17
C ILE A 397 -3.90 29.24 5.80
N THR A 398 -4.04 30.53 5.51
CA THR A 398 -5.31 31.17 5.17
C THR A 398 -5.22 31.82 3.79
N GLY A 399 -6.34 32.30 3.25
CA GLY A 399 -6.36 32.96 1.94
C GLY A 399 -6.21 31.99 0.76
N LEU A 400 -6.64 30.74 0.94
CA LEU A 400 -6.70 29.72 -0.10
C LEU A 400 -8.14 29.56 -0.60
N GLU A 401 -8.30 29.24 -1.88
CA GLU A 401 -9.57 28.73 -2.36
C GLU A 401 -9.88 27.36 -1.75
N LEU A 402 -11.16 26.97 -1.71
CA LEU A 402 -11.57 25.72 -1.07
C LEU A 402 -10.90 24.49 -1.73
N GLN A 403 -10.82 24.49 -3.06
CA GLN A 403 -10.20 23.41 -3.80
C GLN A 403 -8.68 23.38 -3.58
N GLU A 404 -8.02 24.54 -3.61
CA GLU A 404 -6.58 24.64 -3.28
C GLU A 404 -6.27 24.17 -1.85
N ALA A 405 -7.11 24.53 -0.87
CA ALA A 405 -6.94 24.11 0.51
C ALA A 405 -7.02 22.58 0.66
N ARG A 406 -7.93 21.93 -0.07
CA ARG A 406 -8.03 20.46 -0.09
C ARG A 406 -6.86 19.79 -0.75
N ASP A 407 -6.49 20.26 -1.93
CA ASP A 407 -5.37 19.70 -2.69
C ASP A 407 -4.09 19.84 -1.88
N LEU A 408 -3.86 21.01 -1.27
CA LEU A 408 -2.72 21.25 -0.39
C LEU A 408 -2.72 20.31 0.83
N ALA A 409 -3.86 20.17 1.52
CA ALA A 409 -3.97 19.27 2.67
C ALA A 409 -3.71 17.81 2.30
N LEU A 410 -4.25 17.34 1.17
CA LEU A 410 -4.04 15.99 0.65
C LEU A 410 -2.56 15.75 0.32
N LEU A 411 -1.93 16.69 -0.38
CA LEU A 411 -0.52 16.60 -0.76
C LEU A 411 0.41 16.59 0.46
N LEU A 412 0.09 17.37 1.50
CA LEU A 412 0.83 17.40 2.75
C LEU A 412 0.67 16.10 3.56
N ARG A 413 -0.55 15.53 3.65
CA ARG A 413 -0.80 14.24 4.34
C ARG A 413 -0.20 13.04 3.62
N ALA A 414 -0.26 13.05 2.29
CA ALA A 414 0.37 12.05 1.43
C ALA A 414 1.89 11.93 1.67
N GLY A 415 2.50 13.00 2.19
CA GLY A 415 3.92 13.08 2.45
C GLY A 415 4.76 13.22 1.19
N ALA A 416 5.98 13.70 1.40
CA ALA A 416 7.01 13.78 0.39
C ALA A 416 7.48 12.39 -0.06
N LEU A 417 7.69 12.25 -1.36
CA LEU A 417 8.46 11.14 -1.91
C LEU A 417 9.96 11.46 -1.74
N ALA A 418 10.75 10.47 -1.33
CA ALA A 418 12.20 10.62 -1.27
C ALA A 418 12.79 10.77 -2.67
N ALA A 419 12.28 10.00 -3.62
CA ALA A 419 12.81 9.90 -4.96
C ALA A 419 11.69 9.86 -6.01
N PRO A 420 11.92 10.38 -7.22
CA PRO A 420 10.93 10.31 -8.30
C PRO A 420 10.64 8.86 -8.68
N MET A 421 9.43 8.58 -9.15
CA MET A 421 9.06 7.26 -9.65
C MET A 421 8.37 7.37 -11.00
N TYR A 422 8.49 6.33 -11.81
CA TYR A 422 7.76 6.21 -13.07
C TYR A 422 7.17 4.80 -13.20
N ILE A 423 6.06 4.71 -13.92
CA ILE A 423 5.36 3.44 -14.17
C ILE A 423 6.12 2.70 -15.27
N VAL A 424 6.65 1.52 -14.94
CA VAL A 424 7.30 0.59 -15.88
C VAL A 424 6.28 -0.36 -16.48
N GLU A 425 5.28 -0.76 -15.70
CA GLU A 425 4.25 -1.69 -16.13
C GLU A 425 2.90 -1.31 -15.54
N GLU A 426 1.85 -1.51 -16.32
CA GLU A 426 0.47 -1.30 -15.92
C GLU A 426 -0.38 -2.45 -16.44
N ARG A 427 -1.23 -2.99 -15.57
CA ARG A 427 -2.27 -3.95 -15.96
C ARG A 427 -3.59 -3.55 -15.30
N THR A 428 -4.67 -3.57 -16.06
CA THR A 428 -6.02 -3.35 -15.53
C THR A 428 -6.80 -4.65 -15.66
N VAL A 429 -7.44 -5.07 -14.57
CA VAL A 429 -8.33 -6.25 -14.55
C VAL A 429 -9.76 -5.74 -14.38
N GLY A 430 -10.62 -6.03 -15.35
CA GLY A 430 -12.04 -5.64 -15.30
C GLY A 430 -12.81 -6.44 -14.24
N ALA A 431 -13.78 -5.80 -13.59
CA ALA A 431 -14.60 -6.43 -12.55
C ALA A 431 -15.37 -7.67 -13.05
N SER A 432 -15.83 -7.67 -14.30
CA SER A 432 -16.54 -8.80 -14.91
C SER A 432 -15.68 -10.06 -15.02
N LEU A 433 -14.37 -9.93 -15.24
CA LEU A 433 -13.44 -11.06 -15.22
C LEU A 433 -13.23 -11.59 -13.79
N GLY A 434 -13.21 -10.69 -12.80
CA GLY A 434 -13.11 -11.06 -11.39
C GLY A 434 -14.33 -11.85 -10.91
N GLU A 435 -15.54 -11.39 -11.23
CA GLU A 435 -16.79 -12.08 -10.86
C GLU A 435 -16.88 -13.49 -11.47
N GLU A 436 -16.55 -13.63 -12.75
CA GLU A 436 -16.51 -14.94 -13.42
C GLU A 436 -15.50 -15.87 -12.73
N ASN A 437 -14.30 -15.36 -12.42
CA ASN A 437 -13.26 -16.10 -11.72
C ASN A 437 -13.69 -16.55 -10.32
N ILE A 438 -14.40 -15.69 -9.57
CA ILE A 438 -14.96 -16.03 -8.26
C ILE A 438 -15.97 -17.18 -8.42
N ARG A 439 -16.92 -17.05 -9.37
CA ARG A 439 -17.97 -18.06 -9.58
C ARG A 439 -17.38 -19.41 -9.99
N GLN A 440 -16.46 -19.42 -10.94
CA GLN A 440 -15.78 -20.64 -11.38
C GLN A 440 -14.90 -21.24 -10.28
N GLY A 441 -14.21 -20.40 -9.51
CA GLY A 441 -13.41 -20.82 -8.36
C GLY A 441 -14.24 -21.49 -7.27
N GLN A 442 -15.36 -20.88 -6.89
CA GLN A 442 -16.32 -21.46 -5.93
C GLN A 442 -16.89 -22.78 -6.45
N MET A 443 -17.31 -22.84 -7.72
CA MET A 443 -17.82 -24.05 -8.33
C MET A 443 -16.77 -25.18 -8.30
N SER A 444 -15.51 -24.86 -8.60
CA SER A 444 -14.40 -25.82 -8.58
C SER A 444 -14.16 -26.38 -7.18
N VAL A 445 -14.21 -25.54 -6.15
CA VAL A 445 -14.09 -25.98 -4.74
C VAL A 445 -15.26 -26.88 -4.35
N VAL A 446 -16.50 -26.50 -4.67
CA VAL A 446 -17.70 -27.28 -4.32
C VAL A 446 -17.72 -28.63 -5.02
N VAL A 447 -17.46 -28.66 -6.33
CA VAL A 447 -17.41 -29.91 -7.11
C VAL A 447 -16.29 -30.81 -6.62
N GLY A 448 -15.07 -30.26 -6.43
CA GLY A 448 -13.93 -31.01 -5.89
C GLY A 448 -14.23 -31.61 -4.52
N PHE A 449 -14.80 -30.80 -3.62
CA PHE A 449 -15.20 -31.23 -2.28
C PHE A 449 -16.24 -32.35 -2.32
N ALA A 450 -17.28 -32.21 -3.14
CA ALA A 450 -18.34 -33.22 -3.27
C ALA A 450 -17.80 -34.55 -3.81
N LEU A 451 -16.92 -34.52 -4.83
CA LEU A 451 -16.31 -35.71 -5.40
C LEU A 451 -15.42 -36.44 -4.38
N VAL A 452 -14.60 -35.68 -3.63
CA VAL A 452 -13.73 -36.24 -2.59
C VAL A 452 -14.55 -36.85 -1.45
N MET A 453 -15.61 -36.15 -0.98
CA MET A 453 -16.50 -36.69 0.05
C MET A 453 -17.20 -37.97 -0.40
N LEU A 454 -17.67 -38.01 -1.65
CA LEU A 454 -18.32 -39.18 -2.22
C LEU A 454 -17.35 -40.36 -2.28
N PHE A 455 -16.12 -40.13 -2.76
CA PHE A 455 -15.08 -41.15 -2.81
C PHE A 455 -14.79 -41.72 -1.40
N MET A 456 -14.58 -40.86 -0.42
CA MET A 456 -14.32 -41.28 0.96
C MET A 456 -15.50 -42.04 1.56
N GLN A 457 -16.72 -41.59 1.30
CA GLN A 457 -17.94 -42.23 1.79
C GLN A 457 -18.14 -43.63 1.18
N VAL A 458 -17.85 -43.81 -0.11
CA VAL A 458 -18.00 -45.10 -0.81
C VAL A 458 -16.88 -46.07 -0.41
N TYR A 459 -15.62 -45.61 -0.39
CA TYR A 459 -14.47 -46.48 -0.16
C TYR A 459 -14.33 -46.88 1.32
N TYR A 460 -14.49 -45.94 2.26
CA TYR A 460 -14.25 -46.14 3.70
C TYR A 460 -15.51 -46.24 4.56
N ARG A 461 -16.71 -46.19 3.95
CA ARG A 461 -18.00 -46.38 4.63
C ARG A 461 -18.15 -45.50 5.89
N TRP A 462 -18.19 -46.10 7.08
CA TRP A 462 -18.35 -45.39 8.35
C TRP A 462 -17.11 -44.58 8.76
N PHE A 463 -15.90 -45.05 8.44
CA PHE A 463 -14.68 -44.26 8.58
C PHE A 463 -14.66 -43.11 7.56
N GLY A 464 -15.26 -43.33 6.39
CA GLY A 464 -15.52 -42.29 5.39
C GLY A 464 -16.33 -41.11 5.95
N LEU A 465 -17.36 -41.39 6.77
CA LEU A 465 -18.14 -40.34 7.42
C LEU A 465 -17.30 -39.50 8.40
N ALA A 466 -16.42 -40.15 9.18
CA ALA A 466 -15.52 -39.45 10.08
C ALA A 466 -14.51 -38.57 9.33
N ALA A 467 -13.93 -39.08 8.25
CA ALA A 467 -13.05 -38.31 7.38
C ALA A 467 -13.78 -37.15 6.70
N ASN A 468 -15.03 -37.34 6.27
CA ASN A 468 -15.84 -36.29 5.67
C ASN A 468 -16.15 -35.16 6.65
N LEU A 469 -16.45 -35.48 7.91
CA LEU A 469 -16.67 -34.48 8.96
C LEU A 469 -15.37 -33.71 9.29
N ALA A 470 -14.23 -34.41 9.33
CA ALA A 470 -12.92 -33.78 9.49
C ALA A 470 -12.57 -32.89 8.29
N LEU A 471 -12.85 -33.32 7.06
CA LEU A 471 -12.60 -32.52 5.86
C LEU A 471 -13.47 -31.26 5.84
N ALA A 472 -14.75 -31.36 6.18
CA ALA A 472 -15.65 -30.21 6.30
C ALA A 472 -15.15 -29.22 7.38
N ALA A 473 -14.74 -29.74 8.54
CA ALA A 473 -14.14 -28.93 9.60
C ALA A 473 -12.84 -28.26 9.14
N ASN A 474 -12.03 -28.93 8.32
CA ASN A 474 -10.80 -28.38 7.78
C ASN A 474 -11.04 -27.15 6.91
N VAL A 475 -11.99 -27.22 5.97
CA VAL A 475 -12.34 -26.08 5.10
C VAL A 475 -12.82 -24.89 5.93
N VAL A 476 -13.65 -25.13 6.94
CA VAL A 476 -14.11 -24.07 7.86
C VAL A 476 -12.94 -23.45 8.62
N LEU A 477 -11.97 -24.26 9.08
CA LEU A 477 -10.78 -23.77 9.76
C LEU A 477 -9.89 -22.93 8.84
N ILE A 478 -9.70 -23.33 7.59
CA ILE A 478 -8.94 -22.55 6.59
C ILE A 478 -9.57 -21.17 6.43
N VAL A 479 -10.88 -21.12 6.16
CA VAL A 479 -11.60 -19.85 5.96
C VAL A 479 -11.55 -18.98 7.21
N ALA A 480 -11.73 -19.57 8.40
CA ALA A 480 -11.67 -18.85 9.67
C ALA A 480 -10.28 -18.23 9.91
N VAL A 481 -9.20 -18.99 9.70
CA VAL A 481 -7.84 -18.50 9.92
C VAL A 481 -7.49 -17.42 8.91
N MET A 482 -7.86 -17.58 7.64
CA MET A 482 -7.63 -16.59 6.60
C MET A 482 -8.36 -15.26 6.90
N SER A 483 -9.60 -15.34 7.38
CA SER A 483 -10.38 -14.17 7.83
C SER A 483 -9.72 -13.46 9.01
N VAL A 484 -9.31 -14.21 10.05
CA VAL A 484 -8.67 -13.64 11.25
C VAL A 484 -7.32 -12.98 10.93
N LEU A 485 -6.56 -13.55 9.99
CA LEU A 485 -5.27 -12.98 9.56
C LEU A 485 -5.43 -11.78 8.62
N GLY A 486 -6.64 -11.49 8.12
CA GLY A 486 -6.86 -10.49 7.07
C GLY A 486 -6.11 -10.84 5.78
N ALA A 487 -5.97 -12.13 5.49
CA ALA A 487 -5.21 -12.58 4.34
C ALA A 487 -6.03 -12.44 3.05
N THR A 488 -5.41 -11.89 2.01
CA THR A 488 -6.04 -11.68 0.71
C THR A 488 -6.20 -13.01 -0.05
N LEU A 489 -7.44 -13.34 -0.43
CA LEU A 489 -7.77 -14.47 -1.28
C LEU A 489 -7.56 -14.10 -2.75
N THR A 490 -6.77 -14.90 -3.47
CA THR A 490 -6.49 -14.74 -4.91
C THR A 490 -6.97 -15.97 -5.68
N LEU A 491 -7.03 -15.91 -7.01
CA LEU A 491 -7.39 -17.08 -7.82
C LEU A 491 -6.42 -18.26 -7.59
N PRO A 492 -5.09 -18.08 -7.58
CA PRO A 492 -4.17 -19.11 -7.11
C PRO A 492 -4.45 -19.55 -5.67
N GLY A 493 -4.82 -18.65 -4.77
CA GLY A 493 -5.24 -19.00 -3.40
C GLY A 493 -6.41 -19.99 -3.36
N ILE A 494 -7.41 -19.84 -4.22
CA ILE A 494 -8.51 -20.82 -4.37
C ILE A 494 -7.96 -22.18 -4.80
N ALA A 495 -7.02 -22.23 -5.75
CA ALA A 495 -6.36 -23.48 -6.13
C ALA A 495 -5.57 -24.10 -4.95
N GLY A 496 -4.99 -23.28 -4.07
CA GLY A 496 -4.37 -23.72 -2.82
C GLY A 496 -5.36 -24.39 -1.87
N ILE A 497 -6.59 -23.86 -1.75
CA ILE A 497 -7.67 -24.50 -0.97
C ILE A 497 -8.05 -25.86 -1.57
N VAL A 498 -8.18 -25.96 -2.90
CA VAL A 498 -8.47 -27.24 -3.58
C VAL A 498 -7.34 -28.25 -3.37
N LEU A 499 -6.08 -27.82 -3.50
CA LEU A 499 -4.91 -28.67 -3.29
C LEU A 499 -4.83 -29.19 -1.84
N THR A 500 -5.03 -28.30 -0.87
CA THR A 500 -4.98 -28.65 0.56
C THR A 500 -6.14 -29.56 0.96
N MET A 501 -7.30 -29.43 0.33
CA MET A 501 -8.41 -30.37 0.49
C MET A 501 -8.05 -31.78 0.04
N GLY A 502 -7.36 -31.93 -1.09
CA GLY A 502 -6.85 -33.23 -1.55
C GLY A 502 -5.84 -33.84 -0.57
N MET A 503 -4.87 -33.04 -0.12
CA MET A 503 -3.85 -33.49 0.85
C MET A 503 -4.45 -33.82 2.22
N ALA A 504 -5.48 -33.10 2.66
CA ALA A 504 -6.17 -33.38 3.92
C ALA A 504 -6.84 -34.76 3.92
N VAL A 505 -7.28 -35.24 2.76
CA VAL A 505 -7.82 -36.60 2.63
C VAL A 505 -6.73 -37.65 2.65
N ASP A 506 -5.57 -37.38 2.04
CA ASP A 506 -4.42 -38.30 2.06
C ASP A 506 -3.99 -38.64 3.50
N ALA A 507 -3.97 -37.65 4.39
CA ALA A 507 -3.70 -37.87 5.81
C ALA A 507 -4.70 -38.86 6.46
N ASN A 508 -5.99 -38.74 6.14
CA ASN A 508 -7.02 -39.67 6.63
C ASN A 508 -6.87 -41.07 6.02
N VAL A 509 -6.54 -41.16 4.73
CA VAL A 509 -6.27 -42.42 4.02
C VAL A 509 -5.12 -43.17 4.68
N LEU A 510 -4.02 -42.47 5.01
CA LEU A 510 -2.86 -43.08 5.67
C LEU A 510 -3.21 -43.60 7.07
N ILE A 511 -3.95 -42.83 7.86
CA ILE A 511 -4.45 -43.26 9.17
C ILE A 511 -5.30 -44.53 9.01
N PHE A 512 -6.27 -44.54 8.10
CA PHE A 512 -7.16 -45.69 7.93
C PHE A 512 -6.44 -46.93 7.40
N ALA A 513 -5.47 -46.76 6.50
CA ALA A 513 -4.60 -47.84 6.05
C ALA A 513 -3.81 -48.43 7.23
N ARG A 514 -3.25 -47.59 8.09
CA ARG A 514 -2.51 -48.05 9.26
C ARG A 514 -3.40 -48.75 10.28
N ILE A 515 -4.60 -48.23 10.55
CA ILE A 515 -5.58 -48.90 11.41
C ILE A 515 -5.95 -50.28 10.83
N ARG A 516 -6.15 -50.37 9.51
CA ARG A 516 -6.44 -51.64 8.81
C ARG A 516 -5.30 -52.65 8.93
N GLU A 517 -4.04 -52.20 8.89
CA GLU A 517 -2.85 -53.04 9.10
C GLU A 517 -2.77 -53.55 10.55
N GLU A 518 -2.99 -52.68 11.54
CA GLU A 518 -2.92 -53.04 12.97
C GLU A 518 -4.10 -53.93 13.42
N LEU A 519 -5.25 -53.83 12.74
CA LEU A 519 -6.43 -54.68 12.95
C LEU A 519 -6.15 -56.17 12.76
N GLY A 520 -5.15 -56.52 11.95
CA GLY A 520 -4.72 -57.91 11.78
C GLY A 520 -3.98 -58.48 12.99
N ARG A 521 -3.57 -57.63 13.95
CA ARG A 521 -2.71 -58.01 15.08
C ARG A 521 -3.25 -57.59 16.44
N LEU A 522 -4.05 -56.53 16.51
CA LEU A 522 -4.52 -55.91 17.74
C LEU A 522 -6.05 -55.89 17.82
N SER A 523 -6.57 -55.71 19.03
CA SER A 523 -8.01 -55.50 19.21
C SER A 523 -8.45 -54.19 18.53
N PRO A 524 -9.71 -54.08 18.04
CA PRO A 524 -10.21 -52.91 17.33
C PRO A 524 -9.88 -51.56 17.96
N GLN A 525 -10.00 -51.42 19.29
CA GLN A 525 -9.70 -50.16 19.98
C GLN A 525 -8.20 -49.86 20.04
N ARG A 526 -7.35 -50.88 20.30
CA ARG A 526 -5.89 -50.72 20.30
C ARG A 526 -5.32 -50.49 18.90
N ALA A 527 -5.94 -51.08 17.88
CA ALA A 527 -5.59 -50.86 16.48
C ALA A 527 -5.87 -49.41 16.05
N ILE A 528 -6.98 -48.81 16.50
CA ILE A 528 -7.29 -47.39 16.25
C ILE A 528 -6.22 -46.51 16.91
N GLU A 529 -5.95 -46.70 18.20
CA GLU A 529 -4.94 -45.91 18.92
C GLU A 529 -3.55 -46.02 18.29
N ALA A 530 -3.07 -47.25 18.07
CA ALA A 530 -1.78 -47.50 17.43
C ALA A 530 -1.72 -46.95 15.99
N GLY A 531 -2.83 -46.99 15.26
CA GLY A 531 -2.93 -46.44 13.90
C GLY A 531 -2.74 -44.93 13.86
N PHE A 532 -3.43 -44.19 14.75
CA PHE A 532 -3.26 -42.73 14.85
C PHE A 532 -1.85 -42.35 15.31
N ASP A 533 -1.30 -43.02 16.33
CA ASP A 533 0.00 -42.68 16.88
C ASP A 533 1.14 -42.96 15.88
N ARG A 534 1.05 -44.06 15.11
CA ARG A 534 2.04 -44.39 14.06
C ARG A 534 1.89 -43.53 12.81
N ALA A 535 0.67 -43.21 12.40
CA ALA A 535 0.45 -42.38 11.22
C ALA A 535 0.87 -40.92 11.44
N LEU A 536 0.85 -40.43 12.69
CA LEU A 536 1.19 -39.05 13.02
C LEU A 536 2.59 -38.64 12.52
N THR A 537 3.60 -39.47 12.74
CA THR A 537 4.98 -39.14 12.33
C THR A 537 5.09 -39.02 10.82
N THR A 538 4.51 -39.97 10.07
CA THR A 538 4.52 -39.93 8.60
C THR A 538 3.73 -38.75 8.05
N ILE A 539 2.59 -38.40 8.65
CA ILE A 539 1.80 -37.22 8.26
C ILE A 539 2.59 -35.94 8.51
N LEU A 540 3.22 -35.81 9.67
CA LEU A 540 4.04 -34.64 10.00
C LEU A 540 5.23 -34.51 9.04
N ASP A 541 5.95 -35.60 8.77
CA ASP A 541 7.11 -35.57 7.87
C ASP A 541 6.74 -35.11 6.44
N ALA A 542 5.64 -35.63 5.90
CA ALA A 542 5.14 -35.25 4.58
C ALA A 542 4.67 -33.78 4.52
N ASN A 543 4.00 -33.31 5.57
CA ASN A 543 3.45 -31.96 5.62
C ASN A 543 4.51 -30.90 5.95
N ILE A 544 5.52 -31.20 6.77
CA ILE A 544 6.62 -30.27 7.11
C ILE A 544 7.38 -29.87 5.85
N THR A 545 7.66 -30.84 4.96
CA THR A 545 8.35 -30.56 3.69
C THR A 545 7.54 -29.59 2.83
N THR A 546 6.24 -29.83 2.70
CA THR A 546 5.34 -28.97 1.92
C THR A 546 5.16 -27.59 2.57
N PHE A 547 5.14 -27.53 3.90
CA PHE A 547 5.07 -26.28 4.66
C PHE A 547 6.32 -25.42 4.44
N LEU A 548 7.50 -26.04 4.35
CA LEU A 548 8.74 -25.32 4.03
C LEU A 548 8.69 -24.71 2.62
N VAL A 549 8.10 -25.41 1.64
CA VAL A 549 7.85 -24.84 0.30
C VAL A 549 6.92 -23.64 0.40
N ALA A 550 5.84 -23.72 1.20
CA ALA A 550 4.94 -22.59 1.41
C ALA A 550 5.65 -21.38 2.02
N ILE A 551 6.57 -21.57 2.98
CA ILE A 551 7.39 -20.49 3.53
C ILE A 551 8.29 -19.85 2.46
N ILE A 552 8.95 -20.66 1.62
CA ILE A 552 9.79 -20.16 0.54
C ILE A 552 8.96 -19.33 -0.45
N LEU A 553 7.79 -19.85 -0.86
CA LEU A 553 6.87 -19.15 -1.75
C LEU A 553 6.34 -17.86 -1.13
N PHE A 554 6.10 -17.83 0.18
CA PHE A 554 5.66 -16.62 0.89
C PHE A 554 6.75 -15.55 0.97
N SER A 555 8.00 -15.98 1.16
CA SER A 555 9.17 -15.09 1.29
C SER A 555 9.62 -14.51 -0.06
N LEU A 556 9.64 -15.34 -1.11
CA LEU A 556 10.16 -14.97 -2.42
C LEU A 556 9.08 -14.62 -3.46
N GLY A 557 7.84 -15.06 -3.23
CA GLY A 557 6.73 -14.83 -4.15
C GLY A 557 6.16 -13.42 -4.04
N SER A 558 5.66 -12.90 -5.16
CA SER A 558 4.94 -11.62 -5.24
C SER A 558 3.46 -11.84 -5.55
N GLY A 559 2.63 -10.87 -5.13
CA GLY A 559 1.21 -10.79 -5.47
C GLY A 559 0.44 -12.12 -5.32
N PRO A 560 -0.10 -12.71 -6.40
CA PRO A 560 -0.90 -13.93 -6.35
C PRO A 560 -0.20 -15.17 -5.79
N VAL A 561 1.11 -15.33 -6.01
CA VAL A 561 1.88 -16.48 -5.51
C VAL A 561 1.98 -16.46 -3.98
N LYS A 562 2.08 -15.26 -3.41
CA LYS A 562 2.09 -15.08 -1.95
C LYS A 562 0.73 -15.44 -1.34
N GLY A 563 -0.37 -15.06 -2.00
CA GLY A 563 -1.73 -15.50 -1.62
C GLY A 563 -1.87 -17.03 -1.63
N PHE A 564 -1.39 -17.70 -2.69
CA PHE A 564 -1.33 -19.17 -2.74
C PHE A 564 -0.50 -19.75 -1.57
N ALA A 565 0.67 -19.19 -1.30
CA ALA A 565 1.55 -19.66 -0.23
C ALA A 565 0.89 -19.60 1.16
N ILE A 566 0.15 -18.51 1.47
CA ILE A 566 -0.58 -18.37 2.73
C ILE A 566 -1.67 -19.44 2.83
N THR A 567 -2.49 -19.60 1.77
CA THR A 567 -3.56 -20.62 1.76
C THR A 567 -3.02 -22.04 1.92
N LEU A 568 -1.88 -22.34 1.28
CA LEU A 568 -1.19 -23.63 1.39
C LEU A 568 -0.67 -23.86 2.81
N ALA A 569 0.02 -22.88 3.40
CA ALA A 569 0.57 -22.98 4.75
C ALA A 569 -0.54 -23.18 5.80
N VAL A 570 -1.60 -22.37 5.74
CA VAL A 570 -2.77 -22.49 6.63
C VAL A 570 -3.46 -23.84 6.41
N GLY A 571 -3.66 -24.25 5.16
CA GLY A 571 -4.29 -25.52 4.82
C GLY A 571 -3.54 -26.75 5.32
N ILE A 572 -2.20 -26.72 5.31
CA ILE A 572 -1.36 -27.79 5.86
C ILE A 572 -1.48 -27.86 7.39
N VAL A 573 -1.40 -26.73 8.08
CA VAL A 573 -1.49 -26.70 9.55
C VAL A 573 -2.87 -27.18 10.02
N THR A 574 -3.92 -26.68 9.36
CA THR A 574 -5.31 -27.05 9.67
C THR A 574 -5.62 -28.50 9.29
N SER A 575 -5.03 -29.03 8.21
CA SER A 575 -5.27 -30.42 7.78
C SER A 575 -4.68 -31.43 8.75
N VAL A 576 -3.45 -31.20 9.24
CA VAL A 576 -2.83 -32.04 10.28
C VAL A 576 -3.68 -32.02 11.54
N PHE A 577 -4.12 -30.84 11.98
CA PHE A 577 -5.00 -30.73 13.13
C PHE A 577 -6.32 -31.49 12.93
N SER A 578 -6.95 -31.34 11.77
CA SER A 578 -8.22 -31.99 11.48
C SER A 578 -8.10 -33.52 11.37
N ALA A 579 -7.09 -34.01 10.65
CA ALA A 579 -6.86 -35.43 10.48
C ALA A 579 -6.45 -36.13 11.79
N VAL A 580 -5.62 -35.50 12.62
CA VAL A 580 -5.09 -36.14 13.84
C VAL A 580 -6.04 -35.98 15.02
N PHE A 581 -6.64 -34.80 15.21
CA PHE A 581 -7.47 -34.52 16.38
C PHE A 581 -8.97 -34.69 16.09
N ILE A 582 -9.48 -34.03 15.05
CA ILE A 582 -10.93 -34.05 14.76
C ILE A 582 -11.36 -35.45 14.31
N CYS A 583 -10.63 -36.07 13.37
CA CYS A 583 -10.94 -37.41 12.90
C CYS A 583 -10.85 -38.43 14.05
N ARG A 584 -9.79 -38.37 14.89
CA ARG A 584 -9.65 -39.23 16.08
C ARG A 584 -10.81 -39.07 17.06
N LEU A 585 -11.23 -37.83 17.32
CA LEU A 585 -12.37 -37.54 18.19
C LEU A 585 -13.65 -38.18 17.64
N VAL A 586 -13.93 -38.03 16.35
CA VAL A 586 -15.14 -38.56 15.73
C VAL A 586 -15.12 -40.09 15.69
N VAL A 587 -14.00 -40.70 15.32
CA VAL A 587 -13.82 -42.16 15.34
C VAL A 587 -14.00 -42.71 16.76
N ASN A 588 -13.40 -42.05 17.76
CA ASN A 588 -13.56 -42.44 19.16
C ASN A 588 -14.99 -42.22 19.68
N LEU A 589 -15.71 -41.20 19.22
CA LEU A 589 -17.12 -41.02 19.56
C LEU A 589 -17.99 -42.13 18.96
N MET A 590 -17.71 -42.54 17.72
CA MET A 590 -18.47 -43.57 17.02
C MET A 590 -18.23 -44.99 17.56
N TYR A 591 -16.99 -45.29 17.97
CA TYR A 591 -16.54 -46.64 18.32
C TYR A 591 -16.05 -46.80 19.77
N GLY A 592 -15.95 -45.71 20.53
CA GLY A 592 -15.56 -45.71 21.93
C GLY A 592 -16.58 -46.44 22.82
N GLY A 593 -16.08 -47.30 23.71
CA GLY A 593 -16.92 -48.03 24.67
C GLY A 593 -17.74 -49.20 24.12
N ARG A 594 -17.71 -49.48 22.80
CA ARG A 594 -18.41 -50.62 22.19
C ARG A 594 -17.48 -51.83 22.06
N LYS A 595 -17.93 -53.02 22.49
CA LYS A 595 -17.27 -54.29 22.17
C LYS A 595 -17.53 -54.60 20.69
N LEU A 596 -16.57 -54.25 19.84
CA LEU A 596 -16.65 -54.48 18.40
C LEU A 596 -15.93 -55.79 18.10
N GLU A 597 -16.64 -56.76 17.53
CA GLU A 597 -16.04 -58.02 17.04
C GLU A 597 -15.49 -57.87 15.62
N THR A 598 -15.99 -56.91 14.83
CA THR A 598 -15.49 -56.60 13.49
C THR A 598 -15.52 -55.09 13.20
N LEU A 599 -14.49 -54.58 12.55
CA LEU A 599 -14.45 -53.22 11.99
C LEU A 599 -14.59 -53.31 10.47
N ARG A 600 -15.57 -52.59 9.90
CA ARG A 600 -15.71 -52.43 8.45
C ARG A 600 -15.09 -51.09 8.06
N ILE A 601 -13.79 -51.12 7.74
CA ILE A 601 -13.03 -49.99 7.18
C ILE A 601 -13.10 -50.06 5.67
#